data_AF-A0A954KJP2-F1
#
_entry.id   AF-A0A954KJP2-F1
#
_cell.length_a   1.000
_cell.length_b   1.000
_cell.length_c   1.000
_cell.angle_alpha   90.00
_cell.angle_beta   90.00
_cell.angle_gamma   90.00
#
_symmetry.space_group_name_H-M   'P 1'
#
loop_
_entity.id
_entity.type
_entity.pdbx_description
1 polymer ?
#
loop_
_entity_poly.entity_id
_entity_poly.type
_entity_poly.pdbx_seq_one_letter_code
_entity_poly.pdbx_strand_id
1 'polypeptide(L)'
;MAASTSILSEKLHEYPKQDVIDGASASVLDDCINSHDGVFQLLHRYAGRTFCTPGKRIRLDAASYYPDYMNGTGLDELWMCCTVPIVTGVIDTRTKKAPFREGEAHVLTPDGQVISLQDLIIANPEKVMGEKVTAISKSLFGNPTWPIVSKKFDNLNPIPHHLHWS
;
A
#
# COMPACT_ATOMS: atom_id res chain seq x y z
N MET A 1 3.05 -27.75 12.76
CA MET A 1 3.41 -26.67 11.82
C MET A 1 2.24 -26.54 10.85
N ALA A 2 1.35 -25.55 11.05
CA ALA A 2 0.34 -25.25 10.04
C ALA A 2 1.06 -24.92 8.73
N ALA A 3 0.62 -25.48 7.61
CA ALA A 3 1.19 -25.15 6.32
C ALA A 3 1.10 -23.63 6.14
N SER A 4 2.24 -22.98 5.89
CA SER A 4 2.25 -21.58 5.47
C SER A 4 1.56 -21.54 4.11
N THR A 5 0.26 -21.26 4.10
CA THR A 5 -0.44 -20.89 2.87
C THR A 5 0.26 -19.65 2.37
N SER A 6 0.97 -19.76 1.25
CA SER A 6 1.60 -18.59 0.63
C SER A 6 0.51 -17.57 0.35
N ILE A 7 0.51 -16.49 1.13
CA ILE A 7 -0.31 -15.29 0.90
C ILE A 7 0.18 -14.50 -0.32
N LEU A 8 1.38 -14.81 -0.82
CA LEU A 8 1.91 -14.23 -2.03
C LEU A 8 1.22 -14.88 -3.21
N SER A 9 0.57 -14.06 -4.05
CA SER A 9 0.04 -14.51 -5.32
C SER A 9 1.17 -15.10 -6.16
N GLU A 10 0.88 -16.21 -6.88
CA GLU A 10 1.80 -16.77 -7.89
C GLU A 10 2.22 -15.72 -8.94
N LYS A 11 1.43 -14.65 -9.06
CA LYS A 11 1.66 -13.47 -9.88
C LYS A 11 1.68 -12.23 -9.00
N LEU A 12 2.86 -11.83 -8.51
CA LEU A 12 3.03 -10.63 -7.68
C LEU A 12 2.61 -9.33 -8.38
N HIS A 13 2.51 -9.34 -9.70
CA HIS A 13 1.93 -8.23 -10.46
C HIS A 13 0.42 -8.14 -10.36
N GLU A 14 -0.30 -9.23 -10.10
CA GLU A 14 -1.75 -9.19 -10.01
C GLU A 14 -2.19 -8.48 -8.74
N TYR A 15 -3.45 -8.02 -8.73
CA TYR A 15 -4.03 -7.54 -7.49
C TYR A 15 -3.97 -8.64 -6.41
N PRO A 16 -3.81 -8.23 -5.13
CA PRO A 16 -4.05 -9.12 -4.01
C PRO A 16 -5.39 -9.83 -4.20
N LYS A 17 -5.41 -11.15 -4.05
CA LYS A 17 -6.63 -11.99 -4.17
C LYS A 17 -7.32 -12.21 -2.83
N GLN A 18 -6.80 -11.62 -1.76
CA GLN A 18 -7.35 -11.67 -0.43
C GLN A 18 -8.69 -10.93 -0.39
N ASP A 19 -9.63 -11.44 0.40
CA ASP A 19 -10.87 -10.73 0.68
C ASP A 19 -10.58 -9.41 1.38
N VAL A 20 -11.26 -8.36 0.96
CA VAL A 20 -11.09 -7.00 1.49
C VAL A 20 -12.14 -6.75 2.56
N ILE A 21 -11.71 -6.38 3.75
CA ILE A 21 -12.55 -5.77 4.77
C ILE A 21 -12.58 -4.27 4.51
N ASP A 22 -13.79 -3.74 4.31
CA ASP A 22 -14.01 -2.32 4.04
C ASP A 22 -14.54 -1.61 5.30
N GLY A 23 -13.87 -0.51 5.67
CA GLY A 23 -14.24 0.34 6.80
C GLY A 23 -13.57 -0.02 8.13
N ALA A 24 -13.62 0.96 9.05
CA ALA A 24 -13.02 0.88 10.37
C ALA A 24 -13.70 -0.16 11.28
N SER A 25 -12.91 -1.00 11.95
CA SER A 25 -13.40 -1.99 12.91
C SER A 25 -12.45 -2.17 14.09
N ALA A 26 -12.96 -1.97 15.31
CA ALA A 26 -12.18 -2.13 16.53
C ALA A 26 -11.81 -3.60 16.81
N SER A 27 -12.70 -4.55 16.47
CA SER A 27 -12.41 -5.98 16.64
C SER A 27 -11.28 -6.42 15.70
N VAL A 28 -11.34 -6.03 14.43
CA VAL A 28 -10.30 -6.33 13.44
C VAL A 28 -8.96 -5.70 13.85
N LEU A 29 -9.00 -4.47 14.39
CA LEU A 29 -7.80 -3.82 14.95
C LEU A 29 -7.19 -4.65 16.09
N ASP A 30 -8.00 -5.07 17.06
CA ASP A 30 -7.56 -5.85 18.21
C ASP A 30 -6.96 -7.20 17.77
N ASP A 31 -7.60 -7.88 16.82
CA ASP A 31 -7.11 -9.14 16.27
C ASP A 31 -5.76 -8.96 15.56
N CYS A 32 -5.62 -7.92 14.72
CA CYS A 32 -4.37 -7.62 14.02
C CYS A 32 -3.22 -7.27 14.97
N ILE A 33 -3.48 -6.54 16.06
CA ILE A 33 -2.47 -6.16 17.05
C ILE A 33 -2.08 -7.37 17.90
N ASN A 34 -3.06 -8.11 18.43
CA ASN A 34 -2.83 -9.17 19.41
C ASN A 34 -2.21 -10.43 18.79
N SER A 35 -2.48 -10.70 17.52
CA SER A 35 -1.91 -11.85 16.80
C SER A 35 -0.40 -11.74 16.52
N HIS A 36 0.15 -10.53 16.60
CA HIS A 36 1.52 -10.22 16.22
C HIS A 36 2.24 -9.31 17.23
N ASP A 37 1.85 -9.37 18.51
CA ASP A 37 2.47 -8.64 19.61
C ASP A 37 2.65 -7.12 19.34
N GLY A 38 1.66 -6.52 18.69
CA GLY A 38 1.65 -5.09 18.36
C GLY A 38 2.31 -4.72 17.03
N VAL A 39 2.70 -5.68 16.20
CA VAL A 39 3.32 -5.43 14.89
C VAL A 39 2.38 -5.80 13.74
N PHE A 40 1.95 -4.81 12.96
CA PHE A 40 1.13 -5.08 11.77
C PHE A 40 1.92 -5.76 10.65
N GLN A 41 1.32 -6.80 10.07
CA GLN A 41 1.78 -7.43 8.83
C GLN A 41 1.31 -6.61 7.63
N LEU A 42 2.08 -5.60 7.24
CA LEU A 42 1.75 -4.78 6.08
C LEU A 42 2.12 -5.46 4.77
N LEU A 43 1.17 -5.50 3.85
CA LEU A 43 1.41 -5.90 2.48
C LEU A 43 2.04 -4.75 1.69
N HIS A 44 3.17 -5.04 1.05
CA HIS A 44 3.80 -4.12 0.12
C HIS A 44 2.85 -3.78 -1.04
N ARG A 45 2.72 -2.49 -1.36
CA ARG A 45 2.05 -2.03 -2.58
C ARG A 45 3.02 -1.30 -3.48
N TYR A 46 3.05 -1.77 -4.71
CA TYR A 46 3.84 -1.18 -5.77
C TYR A 46 3.02 -0.15 -6.52
N ALA A 47 3.72 0.73 -7.19
CA ALA A 47 3.15 1.74 -8.04
C ALA A 47 3.92 1.81 -9.35
N GLY A 48 3.18 2.01 -10.43
CA GLY A 48 3.75 2.27 -11.75
C GLY A 48 3.76 3.75 -12.09
N ARG A 49 4.70 4.13 -12.96
CA ARG A 49 4.79 5.47 -13.54
C ARG A 49 4.86 5.37 -15.06
N THR A 50 3.92 6.03 -15.73
CA THR A 50 3.83 6.04 -17.21
C THR A 50 5.03 6.71 -17.88
N PHE A 51 5.80 7.50 -17.14
CA PHE A 51 6.97 8.23 -17.60
C PHE A 51 8.31 7.64 -17.13
N CYS A 52 8.29 6.53 -16.38
CA CYS A 52 9.50 5.87 -15.90
C CYS A 52 9.67 4.46 -16.46
N THR A 53 10.91 3.98 -16.39
CA THR A 53 11.27 2.60 -16.66
C THR A 53 11.87 2.01 -15.38
N PRO A 54 11.41 0.84 -14.89
CA PRO A 54 12.00 0.20 -13.72
C PRO A 54 13.47 -0.17 -13.96
N GLY A 55 14.34 0.20 -13.03
CA GLY A 55 15.76 -0.15 -13.04
C GLY A 55 16.07 -1.52 -12.43
N LYS A 56 15.05 -2.24 -11.95
CA LYS A 56 15.12 -3.62 -11.45
C LYS A 56 15.99 -3.84 -10.22
N ARG A 57 16.11 -2.82 -9.35
CA ARG A 57 16.73 -2.91 -8.01
C ARG A 57 15.71 -3.25 -6.93
N ILE A 58 14.44 -2.88 -7.09
CA ILE A 58 13.35 -3.53 -6.36
C ILE A 58 13.22 -4.92 -6.95
N ARG A 59 13.57 -5.96 -6.19
CA ARG A 59 13.60 -7.34 -6.67
C ARG A 59 12.17 -7.87 -6.80
N LEU A 60 11.69 -7.94 -8.03
CA LEU A 60 10.41 -8.55 -8.39
C LEU A 60 10.66 -9.76 -9.28
N ASP A 61 9.66 -10.62 -9.38
CA ASP A 61 9.63 -11.59 -10.48
C ASP A 61 9.67 -10.85 -11.83
N ALA A 62 10.31 -11.44 -12.84
CA ALA A 62 10.56 -10.80 -14.12
C ALA A 62 9.28 -10.32 -14.82
N ALA A 63 8.19 -11.11 -14.75
CA ALA A 63 6.90 -10.76 -15.31
C ALA A 63 6.23 -9.63 -14.50
N SER A 64 6.65 -9.42 -13.26
CA SER A 64 6.00 -8.48 -12.37
C SER A 64 6.43 -7.03 -12.56
N TYR A 65 7.54 -6.77 -13.24
CA TYR A 65 7.95 -5.39 -13.57
C TYR A 65 6.98 -4.69 -14.50
N TYR A 66 6.25 -5.42 -15.34
CA TYR A 66 5.29 -4.86 -16.30
C TYR A 66 3.98 -5.67 -16.26
N PRO A 67 3.08 -5.36 -15.31
CA PRO A 67 1.79 -6.01 -15.24
C PRO A 67 0.99 -5.81 -16.53
N ASP A 68 0.46 -6.89 -17.11
CA ASP A 68 -0.30 -6.84 -18.38
C ASP A 68 -1.47 -5.85 -18.33
N TYR A 69 -2.12 -5.73 -17.17
CA TYR A 69 -3.26 -4.83 -17.00
C TYR A 69 -2.89 -3.35 -16.91
N MET A 70 -1.61 -2.99 -16.78
CA MET A 70 -1.15 -1.60 -16.67
C MET A 70 -0.66 -1.03 -18.01
N ASN A 71 -0.97 -1.69 -19.13
CA ASN A 71 -0.74 -1.22 -20.50
C ASN A 71 0.72 -0.78 -20.77
N GLY A 72 1.69 -1.59 -20.33
CA GLY A 72 3.11 -1.30 -20.50
C GLY A 72 3.71 -0.35 -19.45
N THR A 73 2.92 0.11 -18.47
CA THR A 73 3.46 0.85 -17.33
C THR A 73 4.28 -0.10 -16.44
N GLY A 74 5.52 0.29 -16.15
CA GLY A 74 6.40 -0.50 -15.29
C GLY A 74 6.28 -0.12 -13.81
N LEU A 75 6.41 -1.10 -12.91
CA LEU A 75 6.47 -0.89 -11.46
C LEU A 75 7.87 -0.45 -11.03
N ASP A 76 8.00 0.81 -10.61
CA ASP A 76 9.27 1.45 -10.24
C ASP A 76 9.24 2.08 -8.85
N GLU A 77 8.11 2.07 -8.17
CA GLU A 77 7.99 2.58 -6.81
C GLU A 77 7.39 1.55 -5.85
N LEU A 78 7.91 1.51 -4.62
CA LEU A 78 7.30 0.82 -3.47
C LEU A 78 6.89 1.86 -2.43
N TRP A 79 5.60 1.93 -2.14
CA TRP A 79 5.04 2.85 -1.15
C TRP A 79 4.85 2.12 0.18
N MET A 80 5.37 2.72 1.25
CA MET A 80 5.38 2.12 2.59
C MET A 80 4.49 2.93 3.51
N CYS A 81 3.57 2.25 4.20
CA CYS A 81 2.59 2.84 5.12
C CYS A 81 1.73 3.95 4.51
N CYS A 82 1.53 3.97 3.19
CA CYS A 82 0.67 4.97 2.56
C CYS A 82 -0.78 4.69 2.91
N THR A 83 -1.50 5.69 3.42
CA THR A 83 -2.89 5.58 3.87
C THR A 83 -3.90 6.11 2.86
N VAL A 84 -3.45 6.43 1.65
CA VAL A 84 -4.30 6.94 0.58
C VAL A 84 -3.99 6.22 -0.73
N PRO A 85 -4.99 5.92 -1.56
CA PRO A 85 -4.76 5.50 -2.93
C PRO A 85 -3.96 6.56 -3.68
N ILE A 86 -2.96 6.13 -4.43
CA ILE A 86 -2.21 7.05 -5.28
C ILE A 86 -2.88 7.18 -6.65
N VAL A 87 -2.78 8.36 -7.25
CA VAL A 87 -3.30 8.62 -8.60
C VAL A 87 -2.12 8.88 -9.53
N THR A 88 -1.88 7.94 -10.43
CA THR A 88 -0.65 7.84 -11.21
C THR A 88 -0.88 8.07 -12.70
N GLY A 89 -2.15 8.26 -13.09
CA GLY A 89 -2.59 8.29 -14.48
C GLY A 89 -2.63 6.92 -15.16
N VAL A 90 -2.27 5.84 -14.46
CA VAL A 90 -2.38 4.49 -14.98
C VAL A 90 -3.86 4.08 -15.03
N ILE A 91 -4.23 3.40 -16.12
CA ILE A 91 -5.56 2.83 -16.30
C ILE A 91 -5.43 1.30 -16.38
N ASP A 92 -6.13 0.60 -15.51
CA ASP A 92 -6.27 -0.84 -15.59
C ASP A 92 -7.07 -1.20 -16.85
N THR A 93 -6.45 -1.97 -17.75
CA THR A 93 -7.04 -2.33 -19.05
C THR A 93 -8.28 -3.22 -18.93
N ARG A 94 -8.47 -3.91 -17.81
CA ARG A 94 -9.59 -4.81 -17.53
C ARG A 94 -10.79 -4.03 -17.00
N THR A 95 -10.58 -3.10 -16.07
CA THR A 95 -11.67 -2.37 -15.41
C THR A 95 -11.94 -0.99 -16.01
N LYS A 96 -11.03 -0.48 -16.83
CA LYS A 96 -11.04 0.89 -17.39
C LYS A 96 -11.06 1.98 -16.30
N LYS A 97 -10.50 1.68 -15.13
CA LYS A 97 -10.38 2.58 -13.97
C LYS A 97 -8.94 2.62 -13.48
N ALA A 98 -8.64 3.50 -12.54
CA ALA A 98 -7.37 3.48 -11.82
C ALA A 98 -7.17 2.11 -11.14
N PRO A 99 -5.92 1.62 -11.02
CA PRO A 99 -5.66 0.37 -10.35
C PRO A 99 -6.19 0.37 -8.92
N PHE A 100 -6.77 -0.76 -8.49
CA PHE A 100 -7.40 -0.85 -7.18
C PHE A 100 -6.38 -0.55 -6.08
N ARG A 101 -6.59 0.57 -5.38
CA ARG A 101 -5.81 1.01 -4.21
C ARG A 101 -4.30 0.90 -4.43
N GLU A 102 -3.84 1.37 -5.60
CA GLU A 102 -2.42 1.43 -5.94
C GLU A 102 -1.66 2.16 -4.82
N GLY A 103 -0.45 1.68 -4.48
CA GLY A 103 0.41 2.28 -3.45
C GLY A 103 -0.11 2.23 -2.00
N GLU A 104 -1.37 1.91 -1.75
CA GLU A 104 -1.98 2.03 -0.43
C GLU A 104 -1.72 0.82 0.48
N ALA A 105 -1.17 1.05 1.66
CA ALA A 105 -0.82 0.02 2.61
C ALA A 105 -2.07 -0.68 3.19
N HIS A 106 -2.01 -2.01 3.21
CA HIS A 106 -3.03 -2.86 3.83
C HIS A 106 -2.38 -3.76 4.87
N VAL A 107 -3.08 -3.98 5.99
CA VAL A 107 -2.71 -4.96 7.00
C VAL A 107 -3.35 -6.30 6.62
N LEU A 108 -2.55 -7.36 6.63
CA LEU A 108 -3.04 -8.73 6.55
C LEU A 108 -3.61 -9.13 7.92
N THR A 109 -4.86 -9.56 7.95
CA THR A 109 -5.51 -10.04 9.17
C THR A 109 -5.10 -11.49 9.47
N PRO A 110 -5.28 -11.96 10.72
CA PRO A 110 -5.02 -13.35 11.09
C PRO A 110 -5.81 -14.37 10.26
N ASP A 111 -7.00 -13.98 9.80
CA ASP A 111 -7.88 -14.81 8.97
C ASP A 111 -7.53 -14.77 7.46
N GLY A 112 -6.44 -14.09 7.10
CA GLY A 112 -5.93 -14.02 5.71
C GLY A 112 -6.65 -12.99 4.83
N GLN A 113 -7.45 -12.11 5.42
CA GLN A 113 -8.10 -10.99 4.74
C GLN A 113 -7.19 -9.75 4.76
N VAL A 114 -7.59 -8.69 4.07
CA VAL A 114 -6.87 -7.41 4.08
C VAL A 114 -7.77 -6.25 4.46
N ILE A 115 -7.26 -5.37 5.31
CA ILE A 115 -7.90 -4.10 5.70
C ILE A 115 -6.93 -2.95 5.47
N SER A 116 -7.42 -1.75 5.15
CA SER A 116 -6.52 -0.62 4.94
C SER A 116 -5.90 -0.15 6.25
N LEU A 117 -4.66 0.34 6.18
CA LEU A 117 -4.03 0.96 7.35
C LEU A 117 -4.83 2.18 7.83
N GLN A 118 -5.44 2.93 6.90
CA GLN A 118 -6.25 4.10 7.23
C GLN A 118 -7.50 3.74 8.03
N ASP A 119 -8.18 2.64 7.68
CA ASP A 119 -9.37 2.17 8.42
C ASP A 119 -9.02 1.79 9.85
N LEU A 120 -7.86 1.15 10.06
CA LEU A 120 -7.36 0.84 11.41
C LEU A 120 -6.98 2.10 12.20
N ILE A 121 -6.37 3.10 11.54
CA ILE A 121 -6.09 4.41 12.15
C ILE A 121 -7.39 5.10 12.55
N ILE A 122 -8.43 5.07 11.71
CA ILE A 122 -9.74 5.67 12.04
C ILE A 122 -10.39 4.92 13.21
N ALA A 123 -10.28 3.59 13.26
CA ALA A 123 -10.84 2.77 14.33
C ALA A 123 -10.28 3.15 15.71
N ASN A 124 -8.96 3.32 15.82
CA ASN A 124 -8.34 3.85 17.03
C ASN A 124 -6.95 4.46 16.74
N PRO A 125 -6.86 5.78 16.53
CA PRO A 125 -5.65 6.42 16.05
C PRO A 125 -4.52 6.42 17.08
N GLU A 126 -4.85 6.54 18.37
CA GLU A 126 -3.86 6.56 19.44
C GLU A 126 -3.28 5.17 19.68
N LYS A 127 -4.08 4.12 19.53
CA LYS A 127 -3.60 2.74 19.60
C LYS A 127 -2.67 2.39 18.43
N VAL A 128 -2.93 2.93 17.24
CA VAL A 128 -2.13 2.64 16.03
C VAL A 128 -0.88 3.53 15.92
N MET A 129 -1.01 4.84 16.15
CA MET A 129 0.05 5.82 15.88
C MET A 129 0.65 6.44 17.16
N GLY A 130 0.00 6.24 18.31
CA GLY A 130 0.31 6.95 19.56
C GLY A 130 -0.32 8.34 19.63
N GLU A 131 -0.48 8.85 20.85
CA GLU A 131 -1.12 10.14 21.14
C GLU A 131 -0.45 11.32 20.42
N LYS A 132 0.89 11.37 20.44
CA LYS A 132 1.66 12.50 19.86
C LYS A 132 1.47 12.60 18.35
N VAL A 133 1.58 11.47 17.64
CA VAL A 133 1.42 11.44 16.18
C VAL A 133 -0.04 11.72 15.80
N THR A 134 -0.99 11.18 16.57
CA THR A 134 -2.42 11.47 16.41
C THR A 134 -2.71 12.96 16.54
N ALA A 135 -2.17 13.62 17.56
CA ALA A 135 -2.33 15.06 17.77
C ALA A 135 -1.74 15.88 16.61
N ILE A 136 -0.53 15.54 16.14
CA ILE A 136 0.11 16.18 14.98
C ILE A 136 -0.77 16.03 13.73
N SER A 137 -1.21 14.80 13.44
CA SER A 137 -2.06 14.53 12.28
C SER A 137 -3.35 15.35 12.30
N LYS A 138 -4.05 15.36 13.44
CA LYS A 138 -5.28 16.14 13.58
C LYS A 138 -5.03 17.63 13.43
N SER A 139 -3.92 18.14 13.99
CA SER A 139 -3.54 19.55 13.85
C SER A 139 -3.23 19.96 12.41
N LEU A 140 -2.60 19.09 11.63
CA LEU A 140 -2.20 19.39 10.25
C LEU A 140 -3.33 19.17 9.24
N PHE A 141 -4.13 18.12 9.43
CA PHE A 141 -5.04 17.62 8.41
C PHE A 141 -6.52 17.60 8.84
N GLY A 142 -6.83 17.98 10.09
CA GLY A 142 -8.18 17.94 10.66
C GLY A 142 -8.67 16.53 11.05
N ASN A 143 -8.10 15.49 10.46
CA ASN A 143 -8.44 14.08 10.69
C ASN A 143 -7.20 13.24 11.02
N PRO A 144 -7.34 12.12 11.75
CA PRO A 144 -6.23 11.20 11.97
C PRO A 144 -5.87 10.43 10.70
N THR A 145 -4.62 10.54 10.28
CA THR A 145 -4.00 9.85 9.15
C THR A 145 -2.49 9.74 9.40
N TRP A 146 -1.83 8.85 8.68
CA TRP A 146 -0.38 8.74 8.75
C TRP A 146 0.26 10.00 8.14
N PRO A 147 1.02 10.80 8.91
CA PRO A 147 1.43 12.15 8.48
C PRO A 147 2.68 12.17 7.59
N ILE A 148 3.20 11.00 7.20
CA ILE A 148 4.40 10.87 6.39
C ILE A 148 4.16 9.95 5.22
N VAL A 149 4.87 10.20 4.12
CA VAL A 149 4.91 9.28 2.98
C VAL A 149 6.34 8.78 2.84
N SER A 150 6.52 7.45 2.80
CA SER A 150 7.82 6.82 2.61
C SER A 150 7.79 5.96 1.35
N LYS A 151 8.82 6.09 0.51
CA LYS A 151 8.89 5.43 -0.80
C LYS A 151 10.29 4.93 -1.08
N LYS A 152 10.37 3.82 -1.82
CA LYS A 152 11.59 3.45 -2.56
C LYS A 152 11.34 3.69 -4.04
N PHE A 153 12.27 4.38 -4.69
CA PHE A 153 12.26 4.63 -6.12
C PHE A 153 13.29 3.73 -6.81
N ASP A 154 12.94 3.23 -7.98
CA ASP A 154 13.75 2.35 -8.81
C ASP A 154 13.76 2.82 -10.26
N ASN A 155 14.03 4.09 -10.49
CA ASN A 155 13.99 4.68 -11.84
C ASN A 155 15.27 4.32 -12.61
N LEU A 156 15.16 3.74 -13.81
CA LEU A 156 16.31 3.49 -14.68
C LEU A 156 16.90 4.80 -15.23
N ASN A 157 16.02 5.75 -15.55
CA ASN A 157 16.36 7.00 -16.22
C ASN A 157 16.03 8.21 -15.32
N PRO A 158 16.59 9.40 -15.62
CA PRO A 158 16.20 10.64 -14.97
C PRO A 158 14.68 10.88 -15.04
N ILE A 159 14.11 11.42 -13.97
CA ILE A 159 12.70 11.81 -13.91
C ILE A 159 12.51 13.26 -14.36
N PRO A 160 11.29 13.67 -14.76
CA PRO A 160 11.00 15.04 -15.17
C PRO A 160 11.42 16.07 -14.12
N HIS A 161 11.83 17.26 -14.58
CA HIS A 161 12.06 18.41 -13.70
C HIS A 161 10.74 18.79 -13.00
N HIS A 162 10.74 18.84 -11.67
CA HIS A 162 9.56 19.12 -10.85
C HIS A 162 9.95 19.90 -9.58
N LEU A 163 8.95 20.51 -8.95
CA LEU A 163 9.08 21.30 -7.72
C LEU A 163 8.01 20.87 -6.72
N HIS A 164 8.41 20.75 -5.45
CA HIS A 164 7.47 20.67 -4.34
C HIS A 164 7.18 22.08 -3.82
N TRP A 165 5.91 22.46 -3.77
CA TRP A 165 5.51 23.71 -3.14
C TRP A 165 5.64 23.62 -1.63
N SER A 166 6.06 24.73 -1.01
CA SER A 166 6.10 24.94 0.43
C SER A 166 4.83 25.59 0.93
#